data_AF-A0A656JVU7-F1
#
_entry.id   AF-A0A656JVU7-F1
#
_cell.length_a   1.000
_cell.length_b   1.000
_cell.length_c   1.000
_cell.angle_alpha   90.00
_cell.angle_beta   90.00
_cell.angle_gamma   90.00
#
_symmetry.space_group_name_H-M   'P 1'
#
loop_
_entity.id
_entity.type
_entity.pdbx_description
1 polymer ?
#
loop_
_entity_poly.entity_id
_entity_poly.type
_entity_poly.pdbx_seq_one_letter_code
_entity_poly.pdbx_strand_id
1 'polypeptide(L)' 'MTFDEHGPKAQGLLAFSESSNPQSAHSRDQTEAFSKKQWSTLPFTEQQIKADPAYQVQVIKE' A
#
# COMPACT_ATOMS: atom_id res chain seq x y z
N MET A 1 0.29 5.51 -14.34
CA MET A 1 0.58 6.65 -13.43
C MET A 1 0.22 7.93 -14.16
N THR A 2 -0.49 8.83 -13.50
CA THR A 2 -0.89 10.13 -14.04
C THR A 2 -0.57 11.22 -13.04
N PHE A 3 -0.54 12.47 -13.49
CA PHE A 3 -0.34 13.64 -12.65
C PHE A 3 -1.56 14.55 -12.81
N ASP A 4 -2.13 15.04 -11.71
CA ASP A 4 -3.14 16.09 -11.72
C ASP A 4 -2.81 17.21 -10.71
N GLU A 5 -3.71 18.18 -10.56
CA GLU A 5 -3.52 19.34 -9.67
C GLU A 5 -3.31 18.96 -8.20
N HIS A 6 -3.63 17.73 -7.80
CA HIS A 6 -3.47 17.21 -6.44
C HIS A 6 -2.24 16.29 -6.29
N GLY A 7 -1.42 16.16 -7.33
CA GLY A 7 -0.18 15.38 -7.34
C GLY A 7 -0.26 14.08 -8.15
N PRO A 8 0.70 13.15 -7.94
CA PRO A 8 0.73 11.89 -8.67
C PRO A 8 -0.40 10.95 -8.23
N LYS A 9 -0.98 10.26 -9.20
CA LYS A 9 -1.93 9.16 -9.01
C LYS A 9 -1.37 7.88 -9.59
N ALA A 10 -1.28 6.86 -8.74
CA ALA A 10 -0.81 5.54 -9.11
C ALA A 10 -1.74 4.47 -8.55
N GLN A 11 -1.92 3.41 -9.33
CA GLN A 11 -2.52 2.17 -8.88
C GLN A 11 -1.51 1.06 -9.09
N GLY A 12 -1.45 0.13 -8.15
CA GLY A 12 -0.51 -0.96 -8.16
C GLY A 12 -0.84 -2.00 -7.12
N LEU A 13 -0.04 -3.06 -7.14
CA LEU A 13 0.00 -4.11 -6.14
C LEU A 13 1.34 -4.83 -6.26
N LEU A 14 1.79 -5.45 -5.17
CA LEU A 14 2.94 -6.34 -5.14
C LEU A 14 2.45 -7.80 -5.18
N ALA A 15 2.60 -8.48 -6.32
CA ALA A 15 1.97 -9.79 -6.53
C ALA A 15 2.41 -10.88 -5.52
N PHE A 16 3.59 -10.70 -4.91
CA PHE A 16 4.16 -11.61 -3.91
C PHE A 16 3.98 -11.14 -2.47
N SER A 17 3.21 -10.07 -2.24
CA SER A 17 3.03 -9.41 -0.93
C SER A 17 4.34 -8.88 -0.31
N GLU A 18 4.25 -8.15 0.79
CA GLU A 18 5.38 -7.40 1.35
C GLU A 18 6.31 -8.25 2.23
N SER A 19 5.83 -9.39 2.73
CA SER A 19 6.59 -10.23 3.64
C SER A 19 6.66 -11.68 3.17
N SER A 20 7.86 -12.24 3.18
CA SER A 20 8.05 -13.69 3.02
C SER A 20 7.83 -14.47 4.33
N ASN A 21 7.69 -13.80 5.48
CA ASN A 21 7.41 -14.45 6.74
C ASN A 21 5.94 -14.93 6.76
N PRO A 22 5.67 -16.25 6.85
CA PRO A 22 4.30 -16.77 6.82
C PRO A 22 3.45 -16.33 8.03
N GLN A 23 4.06 -15.84 9.11
CA GLN A 23 3.35 -15.30 10.27
C GLN A 23 2.98 -13.82 10.15
N SER A 24 3.50 -13.12 9.12
CA SER A 24 3.14 -11.72 8.87
C SER A 24 1.73 -11.62 8.30
N ALA A 25 0.97 -10.62 8.75
CA ALA A 25 -0.32 -10.26 8.15
C ALA A 25 -0.17 -9.89 6.66
N HIS A 26 1.00 -9.39 6.26
CA HIS A 26 1.32 -8.95 4.88
C HIS A 26 2.03 -10.02 4.05
N SER A 27 1.79 -11.30 4.36
CA SER A 27 2.44 -12.42 3.66
C SER A 27 1.71 -12.85 2.38
N ARG A 28 0.41 -12.54 2.27
CA ARG A 28 -0.45 -13.01 1.19
C ARG A 28 -1.55 -12.04 0.77
N ASP A 29 -1.73 -10.94 1.50
CA ASP A 29 -2.80 -9.96 1.28
C ASP A 29 -2.79 -9.39 -0.16
N GLN A 30 -1.64 -8.98 -0.65
CA GLN A 30 -1.53 -8.45 -2.02
C GLN A 30 -1.54 -9.57 -3.08
N THR A 31 -1.09 -10.78 -2.74
CA THR A 31 -1.22 -11.95 -3.63
C THR A 31 -2.68 -12.33 -3.84
N GLU A 32 -3.52 -12.24 -2.81
CA GLU A 32 -4.96 -12.42 -2.94
C GLU A 32 -5.60 -11.33 -3.79
N ALA A 33 -5.20 -10.07 -3.60
CA ALA A 33 -5.65 -8.94 -4.42
C ALA A 33 -5.24 -9.13 -5.91
N PHE A 34 -4.02 -9.59 -6.18
CA PHE A 34 -3.56 -9.93 -7.52
C PHE A 34 -4.43 -11.00 -8.18
N SER A 35 -4.72 -12.08 -7.45
CA SER A 35 -5.59 -13.17 -7.94
C SER A 35 -6.98 -12.65 -8.32
N LYS A 36 -7.50 -11.70 -7.56
CA LYS A 36 -8.77 -11.01 -7.80
C LYS A 36 -8.69 -9.86 -8.82
N LYS A 37 -7.48 -9.56 -9.34
CA LYS A 37 -7.19 -8.40 -10.22
C LYS A 37 -7.63 -7.06 -9.60
N GLN A 38 -7.53 -6.96 -8.28
CA GLN A 38 -7.87 -5.76 -7.53
C GLN A 38 -6.62 -4.91 -7.34
N TRP A 39 -6.59 -3.77 -8.02
CA TRP A 39 -5.49 -2.81 -7.92
C TRP A 39 -5.82 -1.80 -6.83
N SER A 40 -4.86 -1.53 -5.95
CA SER A 40 -5.00 -0.54 -4.89
C SER A 40 -4.41 0.79 -5.33
N THR A 41 -4.98 1.89 -4.84
CA THR A 41 -4.35 3.21 -4.94
C THR A 41 -3.09 3.21 -4.08
N LEU A 42 -1.98 3.71 -4.62
CA LEU A 42 -0.74 3.87 -3.87
C LEU A 42 -0.69 5.31 -3.34
N PRO A 43 -0.93 5.54 -2.03
CA PRO A 43 -0.92 6.88 -1.47
C PRO A 43 0.49 7.48 -1.54
N PHE A 44 0.59 8.74 -1.92
CA PHE A 44 1.88 9.44 -2.08
C PHE A 44 1.95 10.72 -1.25
N THR A 45 0.91 11.57 -1.29
CA THR A 45 0.91 12.81 -0.51
C THR A 45 0.65 12.54 0.97
N GLU A 46 1.11 13.41 1.87
CA GLU A 46 0.84 13.26 3.31
C GLU A 46 -0.65 13.16 3.63
N GLN A 47 -1.49 13.91 2.91
CA GLN A 47 -2.93 13.87 3.08
C GLN A 47 -3.51 12.50 2.69
N GLN A 48 -3.02 11.91 1.58
CA GLN A 48 -3.43 10.58 1.15
C GLN A 48 -2.97 9.50 2.14
N ILE A 49 -1.71 9.58 2.61
CA ILE A 49 -1.15 8.62 3.56
C ILE A 49 -1.95 8.66 4.88
N LYS A 50 -2.22 9.86 5.41
CA LYS A 50 -2.97 10.02 6.69
C LYS A 50 -4.46 9.71 6.56
N ALA A 51 -5.01 9.69 5.34
CA ALA A 51 -6.40 9.33 5.10
C ALA A 51 -6.63 7.82 4.98
N ASP A 52 -5.58 7.01 4.90
CA ASP A 52 -5.68 5.56 4.84
C ASP A 52 -6.25 5.00 6.17
N PRO A 53 -7.35 4.24 6.15
CA PRO A 53 -7.89 3.60 7.36
C PRO A 53 -6.91 2.66 8.07
N ALA A 54 -5.93 2.11 7.34
CA ALA A 54 -4.88 1.24 7.87
C ALA A 54 -3.60 2.00 8.26
N TYR A 55 -3.61 3.33 8.27
CA TYR A 55 -2.45 4.15 8.61
C TYR A 55 -1.92 3.85 10.03
N GLN A 56 -0.62 3.55 10.11
CA GLN A 56 0.10 3.36 11.37
C GLN A 56 1.41 4.14 11.35
N VAL A 57 1.80 4.68 12.51
CA VAL A 57 3.05 5.42 12.69
C VAL A 57 3.77 4.87 13.90
N GLN A 58 5.04 4.53 13.71
CA GLN A 58 5.95 4.21 14.79
C GLN A 58 7.22 5.05 14.63
N VAL A 59 7.52 5.86 15.64
CA VAL A 59 8.75 6.66 15.71
C VAL A 59 9.76 5.91 16.58
N ILE A 60 10.88 5.50 15.99
CA ILE A 60 11.95 4.78 16.67
C ILE A 60 13.07 5.77 16.99
N LYS A 61 13.57 5.73 18.23
CA LYS A 61 14.70 6.53 18.71
C LYS A 61 15.64 5.62 19.49
N GLU A 62 16.94 5.87 19.37
CA GLU A 62 18.01 5.16 20.10
C GLU A 62 18.27 5.77 21.48
#